data_AF-A0A855XJX2-F1
#
_entry.id   AF-A0A855XJX2-F1
#
_cell.length_a   1.000
_cell.length_b   1.000
_cell.length_c   1.000
_cell.angle_alpha   90.00
_cell.angle_beta   90.00
_cell.angle_gamma   90.00
#
_symmetry.space_group_name_H-M   'P 1'
#
loop_
_entity.id
_entity.type
_entity.pdbx_description
1 polymer ?
#
loop_
_entity_poly.entity_id
_entity_poly.type
_entity_poly.pdbx_seq_one_letter_code
_entity_poly.pdbx_strand_id
1 'polypeptide(L)' 'MTVKMRKVGTSNVLTVPKNIPETSKEYDVYAGRDGAIVYLPKKKNLFKDKEYLAHHKYDGNDTGFIDAEVLDDELQ' A
#
# COMPACT_ATOMS: atom_id res chain seq x y z
N MET A 1 -10.85 -8.25 19.73
CA MET A 1 -10.58 -6.88 20.23
C MET A 1 -11.63 -5.96 19.64
N THR A 2 -12.25 -5.12 20.46
CA THR A 2 -13.31 -4.20 20.02
C THR A 2 -12.95 -2.82 20.54
N VAL A 3 -12.99 -1.81 19.67
CA VAL A 3 -12.73 -0.42 20.02
C VAL A 3 -14.02 0.37 19.93
N LYS A 4 -14.21 1.33 20.84
CA LYS A 4 -15.40 2.18 20.87
C LYS A 4 -15.06 3.53 20.26
N MET A 5 -15.93 4.02 19.38
CA MET A 5 -15.80 5.36 18.83
C MET A 5 -15.99 6.41 19.92
N ARG A 6 -15.10 7.39 19.96
CA ARG A 6 -15.14 8.52 20.90
C ARG A 6 -15.28 9.84 20.15
N LYS A 7 -15.98 10.80 20.76
CA LYS A 7 -16.08 12.17 20.24
C LYS A 7 -14.96 13.02 20.81
N VAL A 8 -14.21 13.70 19.95
CA VAL A 8 -13.15 14.65 20.34
C VAL A 8 -13.41 15.95 19.57
N GLY A 9 -13.86 16.98 20.28
CA GLY A 9 -14.34 18.21 19.67
C GLY A 9 -15.54 17.95 18.75
N THR A 10 -15.40 18.31 17.47
CA THR A 10 -16.42 18.10 16.43
C THR A 10 -16.27 16.76 15.70
N SER A 11 -15.23 15.98 15.98
CA SER A 11 -14.87 14.79 15.21
C SER A 11 -15.09 13.49 15.99
N ASN A 12 -15.32 12.40 15.25
CA ASN A 12 -15.35 11.05 15.78
C ASN A 12 -13.99 10.37 15.56
N VAL A 13 -13.49 9.65 16.56
CA VAL A 13 -12.17 9.03 16.56
C VAL A 13 -12.26 7.57 17.01
N LEU A 14 -11.57 6.69 16.29
CA LEU A 14 -11.33 5.30 16.68
C LEU A 14 -9.90 5.19 17.22
N THR A 15 -9.73 4.56 18.37
CA THR A 15 -8.40 4.37 18.97
C THR A 15 -7.74 3.12 18.42
N VAL A 16 -6.46 3.21 18.05
CA VAL A 16 -5.66 2.07 17.64
C VAL A 16 -5.16 1.31 18.88
N PRO A 17 -5.43 0.01 19.04
CA PRO A 17 -4.93 -0.78 20.15
C PRO A 17 -3.40 -0.91 20.14
N LYS A 18 -2.77 -0.94 21.33
CA LYS A 18 -1.30 -1.01 21.49
C LYS A 18 -0.63 -2.21 20.79
N ASN A 19 -1.36 -3.29 20.55
CA ASN A 19 -0.82 -4.48 19.89
C ASN A 19 -0.67 -4.32 18.37
N ILE A 20 -1.25 -3.26 17.79
CA ILE A 20 -1.07 -2.93 16.37
C ILE A 20 0.08 -1.93 16.28
N PRO A 21 1.21 -2.30 15.66
CA PRO A 21 2.35 -1.41 15.54
C PRO A 21 2.00 -0.21 14.64
N GLU A 22 2.21 0.99 15.15
CA GLU A 22 2.07 2.21 14.38
C GLU A 22 3.19 2.29 13.34
N THR A 23 2.82 2.17 12.06
CA THR A 23 3.80 2.19 10.96
C THR A 23 3.95 3.58 10.33
N SER A 24 2.95 4.44 10.49
CA SER A 24 2.95 5.81 9.97
C SER A 24 2.14 6.75 10.88
N LYS A 25 2.33 8.05 10.73
CA LYS A 25 1.53 9.10 11.38
C LYS A 25 0.32 9.55 10.54
N GLU A 26 0.37 9.31 9.22
CA GLU A 26 -0.67 9.69 8.27
C GLU A 26 -1.23 8.46 7.57
N TYR A 27 -2.56 8.45 7.37
CA TYR A 27 -3.28 7.37 6.73
C TYR A 27 -4.31 7.92 5.75
N ASP A 28 -4.42 7.28 4.59
CA ASP A 28 -5.55 7.48 3.68
C ASP A 28 -6.73 6.63 4.16
N VAL A 29 -7.94 7.19 4.10
CA VAL A 29 -9.16 6.58 4.66
C VAL A 29 -10.20 6.42 3.57
N TYR A 30 -10.78 5.23 3.46
CA TYR A 30 -11.86 4.96 2.51
C TYR A 30 -12.84 3.92 3.05
N ALA A 31 -14.05 3.93 2.45
CA ALA A 31 -15.07 2.93 2.69
C ALA A 31 -14.80 1.71 1.80
N GLY A 32 -14.45 0.59 2.43
CA GLY A 32 -14.34 -0.72 1.79
C GLY A 32 -15.70 -1.41 1.66
N ARG A 33 -15.66 -2.69 1.26
CA ARG A 33 -16.85 -3.55 1.19
C ARG A 33 -17.49 -3.69 2.59
N ASP A 34 -18.80 -3.85 2.63
CA ASP A 34 -19.60 -4.07 3.85
C ASP A 34 -19.50 -2.95 4.89
N GLY A 35 -19.22 -1.72 4.44
CA GLY A 35 -19.11 -0.55 5.33
C GLY A 35 -17.82 -0.54 6.17
N ALA A 36 -16.84 -1.38 5.82
CA ALA A 36 -15.54 -1.37 6.47
C ALA A 36 -14.85 -0.02 6.29
N ILE A 37 -14.26 0.52 7.35
CA ILE A 37 -13.41 1.71 7.27
C ILE A 37 -11.97 1.22 7.22
N VAL A 38 -11.31 1.45 6.08
CA VAL A 38 -9.94 0.99 5.86
C VAL A 38 -8.99 2.17 5.97
N TYR A 39 -7.93 1.99 6.75
CA TYR A 39 -6.84 2.95 6.94
C TYR A 39 -5.58 2.37 6.30
N LEU A 40 -5.06 3.03 5.26
CA LEU A 40 -3.80 2.65 4.64
C LEU A 40 -2.71 3.67 5.02
N PRO A 41 -1.55 3.22 5.53
CA PRO A 41 -0.47 4.14 5.88
C PRO A 41 -0.01 4.87 4.61
N LYS A 42 0.01 6.19 4.68
CA LYS A 42 0.46 7.01 3.57
C LYS A 42 1.96 6.75 3.36
N LYS A 43 2.30 6.27 2.17
CA LYS A 43 3.69 6.01 1.76
C LYS A 43 4.08 6.94 0.64
N LYS A 44 5.36 7.31 0.60
CA LYS A 44 5.93 8.01 -0.56
C LYS A 44 5.81 7.10 -1.77
N ASN A 45 5.18 7.59 -2.83
CA ASN A 45 5.12 6.86 -4.09
C ASN A 45 6.50 6.89 -4.75
N LEU A 46 7.19 5.75 -4.77
CA LEU A 46 8.53 5.59 -5.33
C LEU A 46 8.60 5.90 -6.83
N PHE A 47 7.50 5.68 -7.57
CA PHE A 47 7.41 5.99 -9.00
C PHE A 47 7.20 7.48 -9.30
N LYS A 48 6.95 8.29 -8.27
CA LYS A 48 6.92 9.75 -8.38
C LYS A 48 8.13 10.41 -7.72
N ASP A 49 9.00 9.60 -7.12
CA ASP A 49 10.18 10.07 -6.42
C ASP A 49 11.35 10.21 -7.39
N LYS A 50 11.79 11.45 -7.62
CA LYS A 50 12.86 11.77 -8.58
C LYS A 50 14.19 11.11 -8.20
N GLU A 51 14.47 10.97 -6.90
CA GLU A 51 15.71 10.33 -6.42
C GLU A 51 15.65 8.82 -6.66
N TYR A 52 14.52 8.19 -6.33
CA TYR A 52 14.31 6.76 -6.58
C TYR A 52 14.41 6.42 -8.07
N LEU A 53 13.75 7.22 -8.91
CA LEU A 53 13.78 7.09 -10.37
C LEU A 53 15.18 7.32 -10.96
N ALA A 54 16.08 8.05 -10.30
CA ALA A 54 17.44 8.24 -10.80
C ALA A 54 18.30 6.98 -10.59
N HIS A 55 18.08 6.27 -9.48
CA HIS A 55 18.88 5.09 -9.11
C HIS A 55 18.31 3.76 -9.59
N HIS A 56 17.02 3.72 -9.94
CA HIS A 56 16.32 2.49 -10.33
C HIS A 56 15.81 2.55 -11.78
N LYS A 57 16.52 3.28 -12.66
CA LYS A 57 16.25 3.17 -14.09
C LYS A 57 16.71 1.81 -14.57
N TYR A 58 15.84 1.18 -15.35
CA TYR A 58 16.20 0.06 -16.18
C TYR A 58 17.40 0.46 -17.06
N ASP A 59 18.46 -0.36 -17.01
CA ASP A 59 19.78 -0.11 -17.60
C ASP A 59 19.89 -0.67 -19.03
N GLY A 60 18.81 -1.21 -19.59
CA GLY A 60 18.84 -1.87 -20.90
C GLY A 60 19.37 -3.31 -20.84
N ASN A 61 19.62 -3.85 -19.64
CA ASN A 61 20.14 -5.20 -19.49
C ASN A 61 19.02 -6.23 -19.35
N ASP A 62 18.77 -6.97 -20.42
CA ASP A 62 17.79 -8.05 -20.44
C ASP A 62 18.33 -9.42 -20.00
N THR A 63 19.62 -9.54 -19.67
CA THR A 63 20.25 -10.85 -19.38
C THR A 63 19.71 -11.57 -18.14
N GLY A 64 18.86 -10.91 -17.34
CA GLY A 64 18.24 -11.46 -16.14
C GLY A 64 16.76 -11.82 -16.30
N PHE A 65 16.13 -11.49 -17.43
CA PHE A 65 14.79 -11.98 -17.72
C PHE A 65 14.91 -13.42 -18.22
N ILE A 66 14.10 -14.31 -17.64
CA ILE A 66 13.84 -15.58 -18.29
C ILE A 66 13.09 -15.27 -19.59
N ASP A 67 13.62 -15.73 -20.71
CA ASP A 67 12.87 -15.73 -21.97
C ASP A 67 11.80 -16.81 -21.79
N ALA A 68 10.67 -16.41 -21.23
CA ALA A 68 9.52 -17.27 -21.06
C ALA A 68 8.83 -17.36 -22.43
N GLU A 69 9.38 -18.18 -23.31
CA GLU A 69 8.67 -18.63 -24.50
C GLU A 69 7.37 -19.28 -24.02
N VAL A 70 6.24 -18.87 -24.62
CA VAL A 70 4.95 -19.52 -24.41
C VAL A 70 5.11 -20.94 -24.95
N LEU A 71 4.95 -21.95 -24.09
CA LEU A 71 5.06 -23.33 -24.52
C LEU A 71 3.89 -23.66 -25.46
N ASP A 72 4.12 -24.58 -26.42
CA ASP A 72 3.11 -24.96 -27.41
C ASP A 72 1.80 -25.49 -26.78
N ASP A 73 1.83 -25.96 -25.52
CA ASP A 73 0.68 -26.42 -24.74
C ASP A 73 -0.08 -25.29 -24.00
N GLU A 74 0.46 -24.07 -23.99
CA GLU A 74 -0.17 -22.86 -23.44
C GLU A 74 -0.92 -22.04 -24.51
N LEU A 75 -0.75 -22.36 -25.79
CA LEU A 75 -1.51 -21.81 -26.91
C LEU A 75 -2.80 -22.61 -27.11
N GLN A 76 -3.82 -22.37 -26.27
CA GLN A 76 -5.20 -22.84 -26.48
C GLN A 76 -6.08 -21.79 -27.16
#